data_AF-A0A0K8R3R4-F1
#
_entry.id   AF-A0A0K8R3R4-F1
#
_cell.length_a   1.000
_cell.length_b   1.000
_cell.length_c   1.000
_cell.angle_alpha   90.00
_cell.angle_beta   90.00
_cell.angle_gamma   90.00
#
_symmetry.space_group_name_H-M   'P 1'
#
loop_
_entity.id
_entity.type
_entity.pdbx_description
1 polymer ?
#
loop_
_entity_poly.entity_id
_entity_poly.type
_entity_poly.pdbx_seq_one_letter_code
_entity_poly.pdbx_strand_id
1 'polypeptide(L)'
;TWRRKYSVLYLEKYVHIRFGPSVRQVGGKPSEGCIAVTSSGLVCVVILQSDETVVTGTEILGQYRNRLKVVDLCYGKNGDFLVVTSDGLVQSSVHCYRIALKLNQDKCIVSCQPFSSFYLNCHVSPQSREKPRCGGSTIELWELREKPVRFHKVLHTPSSAETATKTVGWQHHASTSYSSPVMALCTPRLSIYDMSPPPSYIIAAYKDNVIKCFSREYLNYVCSINISAGSHRRD
;
A
#
# COMPACT_ATOMS: atom_id res chain seq x y z
N THR A 1 -33.07 0.24 36.88
CA THR A 1 -33.52 0.01 35.50
C THR A 1 -33.34 1.28 34.69
N TRP A 2 -32.13 1.52 34.18
CA TRP A 2 -31.85 2.65 33.27
C TRP A 2 -31.75 2.12 31.84
N ARG A 3 -32.86 2.19 31.10
CA ARG A 3 -32.84 1.98 29.63
C ARG A 3 -32.15 3.18 28.99
N ARG A 4 -30.88 3.03 28.65
CA ARG A 4 -30.21 3.93 27.72
C ARG A 4 -30.82 3.66 26.34
N LYS A 5 -31.65 4.59 25.85
CA LYS A 5 -32.11 4.60 24.46
C LYS A 5 -30.87 4.68 23.57
N TYR A 6 -30.61 3.62 22.81
CA TYR A 6 -29.64 3.66 21.72
C TYR A 6 -30.22 4.57 20.63
N SER A 7 -29.65 5.77 20.49
CA SER A 7 -29.93 6.65 19.36
C SER A 7 -29.30 6.02 18.10
N VAL A 8 -30.15 5.61 17.16
CA VAL A 8 -29.79 5.02 15.85
C VAL A 8 -29.36 6.10 14.86
N LEU A 9 -28.50 7.03 15.29
CA LEU A 9 -28.05 8.15 14.46
C LEU A 9 -26.54 8.28 14.58
N TYR A 10 -25.82 7.53 13.74
CA TYR A 10 -24.54 7.97 13.18
C TYR A 10 -24.44 7.42 11.75
N LEU A 11 -25.32 7.95 10.87
CA LEU A 11 -25.08 7.99 9.43
C LEU A 11 -23.96 9.01 9.20
N GLU A 12 -22.73 8.66 9.55
CA GLU A 12 -21.58 9.46 9.15
C GLU A 12 -21.38 9.23 7.64
N LYS A 13 -21.50 10.31 6.89
CA LYS A 13 -21.46 10.34 5.42
C LYS A 13 -20.06 9.92 4.98
N TYR A 14 -19.87 8.62 4.78
CA TYR A 14 -18.61 8.05 4.33
C TYR A 14 -18.16 8.75 3.05
N VAL A 15 -17.05 9.50 3.13
CA VAL A 15 -16.33 9.89 1.93
C VAL A 15 -15.61 8.65 1.44
N HIS A 16 -16.35 7.78 0.75
CA HIS A 16 -15.74 6.80 -0.12
C HIS A 16 -14.89 7.60 -1.10
N ILE A 17 -13.57 7.39 -1.07
CA ILE A 17 -12.74 7.77 -2.20
C ILE A 17 -13.35 7.03 -3.39
N ARG A 18 -14.03 7.76 -4.28
CA ARG A 18 -14.69 7.20 -5.45
C ARG A 18 -13.60 6.79 -6.44
N PHE A 19 -13.04 5.61 -6.25
CA PHE A 19 -12.26 4.98 -7.30
C PHE A 19 -13.23 4.57 -8.40
N GLY A 20 -12.89 4.89 -9.66
CA GLY A 20 -13.57 4.24 -10.78
C GLY A 20 -13.38 2.74 -10.67
N PRO A 21 -14.38 1.91 -11.02
CA PRO A 21 -14.19 0.48 -11.09
C PRO A 21 -13.13 0.17 -12.16
N SER A 22 -12.29 -0.83 -11.88
CA SER A 22 -11.21 -1.25 -12.77
C SER A 22 -11.71 -1.75 -14.13
N VAL A 23 -12.90 -2.36 -14.15
CA VAL A 23 -13.58 -2.79 -15.35
C VAL A 23 -15.07 -2.46 -15.22
N ARG A 24 -15.66 -2.01 -16.33
CA ARG A 24 -17.10 -1.79 -16.46
C ARG A 24 -17.66 -2.72 -17.53
N GLN A 25 -18.84 -3.26 -17.27
CA GLN A 25 -19.66 -3.95 -18.26
C GLN A 25 -20.34 -2.94 -19.18
N VAL A 26 -20.98 -3.45 -20.24
CA VAL A 26 -21.89 -2.66 -21.08
C VAL A 26 -22.94 -1.99 -20.20
N GLY A 27 -23.22 -0.70 -20.44
CA GLY A 27 -24.10 0.11 -19.57
C GLY A 27 -23.40 0.74 -18.36
N GLY A 28 -22.08 0.59 -18.20
CA GLY A 28 -21.26 1.32 -17.24
C GLY A 28 -21.24 0.73 -15.81
N LYS A 29 -21.92 -0.40 -15.58
CA LYS A 29 -21.93 -1.11 -14.29
C LYS A 29 -20.53 -1.69 -13.96
N PRO A 30 -20.05 -1.59 -12.71
CA PRO A 30 -18.84 -2.29 -12.28
C PRO A 30 -18.91 -3.80 -12.55
N SER A 31 -17.80 -4.41 -12.99
CA SER A 31 -17.69 -5.86 -13.12
C SER A 31 -17.27 -6.51 -11.80
N GLU A 32 -17.71 -7.74 -11.57
CA GLU A 32 -17.24 -8.58 -10.46
C GLU A 32 -16.09 -9.48 -10.91
N GLY A 33 -15.20 -9.83 -10.00
CA GLY A 33 -14.01 -10.61 -10.33
C GLY A 33 -12.92 -10.56 -9.28
N CYS A 34 -11.75 -11.12 -9.62
CA CYS A 34 -10.57 -11.07 -8.79
C CYS A 34 -9.30 -10.86 -9.62
N ILE A 35 -8.27 -10.34 -8.95
CA ILE A 35 -6.91 -10.23 -9.47
C ILE A 35 -5.98 -10.97 -8.50
N ALA A 36 -5.05 -11.74 -9.05
CA ALA A 36 -4.04 -12.46 -8.30
C ALA A 36 -2.66 -12.22 -8.91
N VAL A 37 -1.65 -12.13 -8.06
CA VAL A 37 -0.23 -12.08 -8.45
C VAL A 37 0.47 -13.28 -7.84
N THR A 38 1.05 -14.11 -8.69
CA THR A 38 1.77 -15.31 -8.23
C THR A 38 3.18 -14.98 -7.74
N SER A 39 3.81 -15.92 -7.03
CA SER A 39 5.21 -15.82 -6.58
C SER A 39 6.23 -15.73 -7.72
N SER A 40 5.82 -15.99 -8.98
CA SER A 40 6.66 -15.82 -10.17
C SER A 40 6.47 -14.47 -10.88
N GLY A 41 5.56 -13.61 -10.37
CA GLY A 41 5.19 -12.34 -10.99
C GLY A 41 4.18 -12.45 -12.14
N LEU A 42 3.54 -13.61 -12.34
CA LEU A 42 2.39 -13.74 -13.23
C LEU A 42 1.15 -13.12 -12.57
N VAL A 43 0.53 -12.17 -13.28
CA VAL A 43 -0.78 -11.59 -12.97
C VAL A 43 -1.86 -12.43 -13.64
N CYS A 44 -2.90 -12.78 -12.89
CA CYS A 44 -4.10 -13.42 -13.38
C CYS A 44 -5.32 -12.60 -12.97
N VAL A 45 -6.23 -12.38 -13.90
CA VAL A 45 -7.48 -11.66 -13.69
C VAL A 45 -8.62 -12.56 -14.13
N VAL A 46 -9.64 -12.64 -13.29
CA VAL A 46 -10.88 -13.36 -13.54
C VAL A 46 -12.03 -12.37 -13.42
N ILE A 47 -12.86 -12.27 -14.45
CA ILE A 47 -14.04 -11.40 -14.49
C ILE A 47 -15.27 -12.28 -14.66
N LEU A 48 -16.22 -12.12 -13.76
CA LEU A 48 -17.52 -12.79 -13.79
C LEU A 48 -18.48 -11.93 -14.62
N GLN A 49 -18.98 -12.51 -15.71
CA GLN A 49 -20.00 -11.87 -16.54
C GLN A 49 -21.41 -12.16 -15.98
N SER A 50 -22.38 -11.34 -16.39
CA SER A 50 -23.78 -11.51 -15.98
C SER A 50 -24.48 -12.73 -16.58
N ASP A 51 -23.94 -13.27 -17.68
CA ASP A 51 -24.43 -14.47 -18.36
C ASP A 51 -23.78 -15.76 -17.81
N GLU A 52 -23.22 -15.68 -16.60
CA GLU A 52 -22.51 -16.77 -15.91
C GLU A 52 -21.22 -17.23 -16.60
N THR A 53 -20.77 -16.54 -17.66
CA THR A 53 -19.48 -16.81 -18.28
C THR A 53 -18.33 -16.14 -17.52
N VAL A 54 -17.11 -16.60 -17.78
CA VAL A 54 -15.89 -16.09 -17.15
C VAL A 54 -14.93 -15.62 -18.22
N VAL A 55 -14.46 -14.38 -18.09
CA VAL A 55 -13.36 -13.84 -18.90
C VAL A 55 -12.10 -13.79 -18.08
N THR A 56 -11.02 -14.33 -18.62
CA THR A 56 -9.71 -14.31 -17.98
C THR A 56 -8.72 -13.45 -18.73
N GLY A 57 -7.76 -12.88 -18.02
CA GLY A 57 -6.61 -12.18 -18.59
C GLY A 57 -5.36 -12.50 -17.80
N THR A 58 -4.21 -12.65 -18.47
CA THR A 58 -2.94 -12.94 -17.81
C THR A 58 -1.83 -12.10 -18.42
N GLU A 59 -0.91 -11.62 -17.58
CA GLU A 59 0.27 -10.87 -18.02
C GLU A 59 1.40 -11.01 -16.99
N ILE A 60 2.66 -10.79 -17.39
CA ILE A 60 3.78 -10.73 -16.44
C ILE A 60 4.00 -9.29 -15.94
N LEU A 61 4.28 -9.10 -14.65
CA LEU A 61 4.45 -7.76 -14.06
C LEU A 61 5.56 -6.93 -14.72
N GLY A 62 6.67 -7.58 -15.09
CA GLY A 62 7.83 -6.97 -15.73
C GLY A 62 8.25 -7.72 -16.98
N GLN A 63 9.47 -7.48 -17.46
CA GLN A 63 9.99 -8.16 -18.65
C GLN A 63 10.32 -9.65 -18.41
N TYR A 64 10.63 -10.00 -17.15
CA TYR A 64 11.04 -11.34 -16.76
C TYR A 64 10.28 -11.78 -15.51
N ARG A 65 10.13 -13.11 -15.35
CA ARG A 65 9.60 -13.68 -14.12
C ARG A 65 10.64 -13.57 -13.02
N ASN A 66 10.23 -13.02 -11.88
CA ASN A 66 11.06 -12.87 -10.69
C ASN A 66 10.48 -13.71 -9.55
N ARG A 67 11.35 -14.20 -8.65
CA ARG A 67 10.92 -14.91 -7.44
C ARG A 67 10.49 -13.91 -6.38
N LEU A 68 9.19 -13.67 -6.29
CA LEU A 68 8.59 -12.78 -5.32
C LEU A 68 8.36 -13.51 -3.99
N LYS A 69 8.72 -12.85 -2.89
CA LYS A 69 8.40 -13.31 -1.52
C LYS A 69 7.21 -12.58 -0.94
N VAL A 70 7.07 -11.30 -1.28
CA VAL A 70 6.01 -10.45 -0.77
C VAL A 70 5.40 -9.67 -1.93
N VAL A 71 4.07 -9.61 -1.96
CA VAL A 71 3.29 -8.78 -2.87
C VAL A 71 2.19 -8.11 -2.06
N ASP A 72 1.97 -6.82 -2.30
CA ASP A 72 0.81 -6.09 -1.83
C ASP A 72 0.24 -5.23 -2.96
N LEU A 73 -1.06 -4.90 -2.88
CA LEU A 73 -1.76 -4.17 -3.93
C LEU A 73 -2.78 -3.18 -3.37
N CYS A 74 -2.98 -2.08 -4.09
CA CYS A 74 -4.01 -1.11 -3.78
C CYS A 74 -4.60 -0.50 -5.05
N TYR A 75 -5.76 0.14 -4.92
CA TYR A 75 -6.36 0.90 -6.02
C TYR A 75 -5.56 2.18 -6.29
N GLY A 76 -5.20 2.40 -7.54
CA GLY A 76 -4.68 3.64 -8.07
C GLY A 76 -5.79 4.59 -8.55
N LYS A 77 -5.39 5.62 -9.29
CA LYS A 77 -6.33 6.52 -9.96
C LYS A 77 -6.99 5.79 -11.14
N ASN A 78 -8.24 6.14 -11.44
CA ASN A 78 -8.99 5.64 -12.61
C ASN A 78 -9.25 4.13 -12.65
N GLY A 79 -9.21 3.44 -11.51
CA GLY A 79 -9.51 2.01 -11.42
C GLY A 79 -8.31 1.10 -11.71
N ASP A 80 -7.13 1.66 -11.94
CA ASP A 80 -5.90 0.86 -12.03
C ASP A 80 -5.51 0.32 -10.65
N PHE A 81 -4.57 -0.62 -10.64
CA PHE A 81 -3.95 -1.13 -9.42
C PHE A 81 -2.49 -0.71 -9.36
N LEU A 82 -2.04 -0.31 -8.18
CA LEU A 82 -0.62 -0.26 -7.85
C LEU A 82 -0.25 -1.55 -7.14
N VAL A 83 0.79 -2.21 -7.62
CA VAL A 83 1.31 -3.45 -7.07
C VAL A 83 2.73 -3.20 -6.61
N VAL A 84 3.04 -3.61 -5.38
CA VAL A 84 4.37 -3.53 -4.78
C VAL A 84 4.86 -4.94 -4.54
N THR A 85 6.11 -5.20 -4.90
CA THR A 85 6.72 -6.53 -4.80
C THR A 85 8.13 -6.46 -4.21
N SER A 86 8.52 -7.53 -3.51
CA SER A 86 9.87 -7.73 -2.99
C SER A 86 10.26 -9.20 -3.05
N ASP A 87 11.54 -9.46 -3.27
CA ASP A 87 12.17 -10.78 -3.16
C ASP A 87 12.47 -11.18 -1.70
N GLY A 88 12.10 -10.34 -0.73
CA GLY A 88 12.28 -10.55 0.70
C GLY A 88 13.69 -10.21 1.21
N LEU A 89 14.59 -9.73 0.34
CA LEU A 89 15.91 -9.29 0.74
C LEU A 89 15.90 -7.79 0.99
N VAL A 90 16.37 -7.39 2.18
CA VAL A 90 16.45 -5.98 2.58
C VAL A 90 17.36 -5.16 1.67
N GLN A 91 18.34 -5.81 1.02
CA GLN A 91 19.30 -5.17 0.11
C GLN A 91 18.78 -5.02 -1.32
N SER A 92 17.68 -5.66 -1.64
CA SER A 92 17.05 -5.57 -2.96
C SER A 92 16.10 -4.38 -3.02
N SER A 93 15.83 -3.90 -4.24
CA SER A 93 14.81 -2.88 -4.46
C SER A 93 13.41 -3.41 -4.20
N VAL A 94 12.55 -2.54 -3.69
CA VAL A 94 11.10 -2.72 -3.70
C VAL A 94 10.59 -2.25 -5.06
N HIS A 95 10.04 -3.18 -5.83
CA HIS A 95 9.55 -2.90 -7.18
C HIS A 95 8.07 -2.56 -7.18
N CYS A 96 7.71 -1.48 -7.86
CA CYS A 96 6.33 -1.06 -8.04
C CYS A 96 5.90 -1.21 -9.50
N TYR A 97 4.66 -1.60 -9.71
CA TYR A 97 4.04 -1.76 -11.02
C TYR A 97 2.65 -1.15 -11.02
N ARG A 98 2.21 -0.69 -12.18
CA ARG A 98 0.82 -0.29 -12.43
C ARG A 98 0.16 -1.35 -13.31
N ILE A 99 -0.98 -1.85 -12.87
CA ILE A 99 -1.82 -2.78 -13.63
C ILE A 99 -3.08 -2.04 -14.07
N ALA A 100 -3.28 -1.97 -15.38
CA ALA A 100 -4.50 -1.46 -15.99
C ALA A 100 -5.27 -2.61 -16.65
N LEU A 101 -6.59 -2.60 -16.51
CA LEU A 101 -7.47 -3.61 -17.10
C LEU A 101 -8.33 -3.00 -18.20
N LYS A 102 -8.47 -3.73 -19.31
CA LYS A 102 -9.40 -3.36 -20.38
C LYS A 102 -10.18 -4.59 -20.81
N LEU A 103 -11.51 -4.49 -20.77
CA LEU A 103 -12.40 -5.52 -21.29
C LEU A 103 -12.79 -5.17 -22.72
N ASN A 104 -12.45 -6.05 -23.66
CA ASN A 104 -12.84 -5.95 -25.06
C ASN A 104 -13.70 -7.15 -25.40
N GLN A 105 -15.02 -6.97 -25.44
CA GLN A 105 -16.00 -8.07 -25.64
C GLN A 105 -15.69 -9.23 -24.68
N ASP A 106 -15.10 -10.32 -25.18
CA ASP A 106 -14.86 -11.55 -24.43
C ASP A 106 -13.40 -11.72 -23.99
N LYS A 107 -12.59 -10.66 -24.09
CA LYS A 107 -11.17 -10.69 -23.70
C LYS A 107 -10.83 -9.64 -22.66
N CYS A 108 -10.23 -10.07 -21.55
CA CYS A 108 -9.58 -9.18 -20.60
C CYS A 108 -8.14 -8.96 -21.04
N ILE A 109 -7.80 -7.71 -21.36
CA ILE A 109 -6.45 -7.26 -21.62
C ILE A 109 -5.89 -6.73 -20.30
N VAL A 110 -4.81 -7.35 -19.84
CA VAL A 110 -4.05 -6.94 -18.65
C VAL A 110 -2.81 -6.22 -19.13
N SER A 111 -2.61 -4.97 -18.72
CA SER A 111 -1.39 -4.21 -19.03
C SER A 111 -0.62 -3.97 -17.74
N CYS A 112 0.62 -4.47 -17.69
CA CYS A 112 1.54 -4.24 -16.58
C CYS A 112 2.63 -3.27 -17.02
N GLN A 113 2.82 -2.19 -16.26
CA GLN A 113 3.86 -1.20 -16.52
C GLN A 113 4.74 -1.01 -15.28
N PRO A 114 6.08 -1.02 -15.43
CA PRO A 114 6.96 -0.60 -14.34
C PRO A 114 6.59 0.79 -13.84
N PHE A 115 6.65 0.97 -12.53
CA PHE A 115 6.36 2.22 -11.86
C PHE A 115 7.55 2.62 -10.97
N SER A 116 7.49 3.83 -10.41
CA SER A 116 8.54 4.36 -9.53
C SER A 116 8.85 3.34 -8.44
N SER A 117 10.10 2.86 -8.39
CA SER A 117 10.57 1.83 -7.45
C SER A 117 11.63 2.45 -6.54
N PHE A 118 11.91 1.83 -5.40
CA PHE A 118 12.82 2.41 -4.39
C PHE A 118 13.59 1.36 -3.61
N TYR A 119 14.62 1.80 -2.90
CA TYR A 119 15.40 0.97 -1.97
C TYR A 119 15.07 1.38 -0.54
N LEU A 120 15.08 0.42 0.38
CA LEU A 120 14.88 0.70 1.80
C LEU A 120 16.11 1.39 2.40
N ASN A 121 15.88 2.28 3.37
CA ASN A 121 16.96 3.07 3.99
C ASN A 121 17.69 2.34 5.12
N CYS A 122 17.19 1.19 5.57
CA CYS A 122 17.75 0.38 6.67
C CYS A 122 19.17 -0.16 6.43
N HIS A 123 19.84 0.26 5.35
CA HIS A 123 21.29 0.16 5.16
C HIS A 123 22.13 1.10 6.05
N VAL A 124 21.53 2.04 6.79
CA VAL A 124 22.29 3.12 7.46
C VAL A 124 22.12 3.10 8.98
N SER A 125 22.72 2.13 9.67
CA SER A 125 23.16 2.34 11.05
C SER A 125 24.42 1.53 11.39
N PRO A 126 25.63 2.09 11.18
CA PRO A 126 26.85 1.57 11.78
C PRO A 126 27.00 1.93 13.29
N GLN A 127 25.98 2.54 13.90
CA GLN A 127 26.15 3.31 15.15
C GLN A 127 25.78 2.58 16.46
N SER A 128 25.78 1.25 16.51
CA SER A 128 25.87 0.57 17.80
C SER A 128 27.05 -0.41 17.79
N ARG A 129 28.04 -0.15 18.65
CA ARG A 129 29.05 -1.15 19.05
C ARG A 129 28.44 -2.36 19.79
N GLU A 130 27.12 -2.40 19.94
CA GLU A 130 26.39 -3.59 20.38
C GLU A 130 26.23 -4.57 19.22
N LYS A 131 26.56 -5.84 19.50
CA LYS A 131 26.34 -6.99 18.63
C LYS A 131 24.92 -6.89 18.04
N PRO A 132 24.74 -6.98 16.71
CA PRO A 132 23.42 -6.85 16.10
C PRO A 132 22.50 -7.87 16.76
N ARG A 133 21.48 -7.39 17.47
CA ARG A 133 20.44 -8.25 18.03
C ARG A 133 19.67 -8.80 16.85
N CYS A 134 20.03 -10.02 16.46
CA CYS A 134 19.40 -10.78 15.40
C CYS A 134 17.92 -10.98 15.80
N GLY A 135 17.00 -10.18 15.23
CA GLY A 135 15.58 -10.26 15.56
C GLY A 135 14.80 -8.95 15.68
N GLY A 136 15.40 -7.78 15.45
CA GLY A 136 14.66 -6.52 15.39
C GLY A 136 13.84 -6.31 14.11
N SER A 137 13.11 -5.21 14.04
CA SER A 137 12.39 -4.73 12.85
C SER A 137 12.53 -3.23 12.69
N THR A 138 12.37 -2.76 11.45
CA THR A 138 12.27 -1.34 11.10
C THR A 138 11.01 -1.13 10.28
N ILE A 139 10.24 -0.10 10.61
CA ILE A 139 9.10 0.38 9.83
C ILE A 139 9.54 1.69 9.18
N GLU A 140 9.39 1.79 7.86
CA GLU A 140 9.68 3.01 7.10
C GLU A 140 8.41 3.54 6.46
N LEU A 141 8.21 4.85 6.53
CA LEU A 141 7.13 5.58 5.87
C LEU A 141 7.67 6.24 4.61
N TRP A 142 7.03 5.93 3.48
CA TRP A 142 7.37 6.45 2.16
C TRP A 142 6.14 7.10 1.52
N GLU A 143 6.34 8.24 0.88
CA GLU A 143 5.29 8.94 0.13
C GLU A 143 5.68 9.08 -1.35
N LEU A 144 4.73 8.79 -2.23
CA LEU A 144 4.89 9.01 -3.65
C LEU A 144 4.57 10.48 -3.99
N ARG A 145 5.56 11.25 -4.43
CA ARG A 145 5.41 12.69 -4.71
C ARG A 145 5.79 13.04 -6.15
N GLU A 146 5.07 14.01 -6.72
CA GLU A 146 5.53 14.71 -7.93
C GLU A 146 6.70 15.63 -7.58
N LYS A 147 7.78 15.54 -8.34
CA LYS A 147 8.96 16.38 -8.20
C LYS A 147 9.36 16.97 -9.55
N PRO A 148 9.71 18.27 -9.61
CA PRO A 148 10.24 18.85 -10.83
C PRO A 148 11.61 18.22 -11.12
N VAL A 149 11.82 17.84 -12.38
CA VAL A 149 13.10 17.33 -12.89
C VAL A 149 13.83 18.48 -13.55
N ARG A 150 15.10 18.67 -13.16
CA ARG A 150 16.00 19.57 -13.88
C ARG A 150 16.83 18.73 -14.84
N PHE A 151 16.67 18.99 -16.13
CA PHE A 151 17.53 18.38 -17.14
C PHE A 151 18.85 19.16 -17.24
N HIS A 152 19.91 18.45 -17.62
CA HIS A 152 21.16 19.09 -17.99
C HIS A 152 20.96 19.96 -19.23
N LYS A 153 21.64 21.11 -19.32
CA LYS A 153 21.46 22.11 -20.40
C LYS A 153 21.58 21.52 -21.82
N VAL A 154 22.41 20.48 -21.98
CA VAL A 154 22.63 19.79 -23.27
C VAL A 154 21.39 19.00 -23.74
N LEU A 155 20.53 18.56 -22.83
CA LEU A 155 19.29 17.82 -23.15
C LEU A 155 18.09 18.78 -23.31
N HIS A 156 18.31 20.08 -23.14
CA HIS A 156 17.27 21.10 -23.23
C HIS A 156 17.20 21.65 -24.66
N THR A 157 16.20 21.24 -25.43
CA THR A 157 15.88 21.91 -26.69
C THR A 157 15.10 23.19 -26.36
N PRO A 158 15.52 24.39 -26.81
CA PRO A 158 14.85 25.64 -26.48
C PRO A 158 13.63 25.82 -27.39
N SER A 159 12.58 25.05 -27.17
CA SER A 159 11.29 25.30 -27.80
C SER A 159 10.15 24.92 -26.86
N SER A 160 9.24 25.87 -26.68
CA SER A 160 8.02 25.85 -25.85
C SER A 160 8.20 26.17 -24.35
N ALA A 161 7.22 26.94 -23.86
CA ALA A 161 7.19 27.67 -22.60
C ALA A 161 7.51 26.84 -21.34
N GLU A 162 8.05 27.52 -20.33
CA GLU A 162 8.53 27.07 -19.01
C GLU A 162 7.53 26.19 -18.21
N THR A 163 7.27 24.98 -18.69
CA THR A 163 6.54 23.98 -17.93
C THR A 163 7.58 23.00 -17.39
N ALA A 164 8.04 23.21 -16.16
CA ALA A 164 8.99 22.31 -15.51
C ALA A 164 8.47 20.87 -15.61
N THR A 165 9.23 20.00 -16.28
CA THR A 165 8.85 18.59 -16.42
C THR A 165 8.81 17.96 -15.03
N LYS A 166 7.68 17.34 -14.68
CA LYS A 166 7.51 16.65 -13.40
C LYS A 166 7.72 15.16 -13.58
N THR A 167 8.34 14.53 -12.60
CA THR A 167 8.39 13.07 -12.47
C THR A 167 7.77 12.67 -11.14
N VAL A 168 7.45 11.39 -10.97
CA VAL A 168 6.92 10.84 -9.72
C VAL A 168 8.01 9.98 -9.07
N GLY A 169 8.34 10.30 -7.82
CA GLY A 169 9.38 9.62 -7.06
C GLY A 169 8.92 9.28 -5.65
N TRP A 170 9.37 8.15 -5.14
CA TRP A 170 9.24 7.86 -3.72
C TRP A 170 10.14 8.77 -2.89
N GLN A 171 9.59 9.31 -1.82
CA GLN A 171 10.28 10.11 -0.83
C GLN A 171 10.16 9.41 0.52
N HIS A 172 11.30 9.16 1.15
CA HIS A 172 11.35 8.72 2.53
C HIS A 172 10.86 9.86 3.45
N HIS A 173 10.00 9.52 4.41
CA HIS A 173 9.45 10.47 5.37
C HIS A 173 9.99 10.22 6.79
N ALA A 174 9.94 8.98 7.26
CA ALA A 174 10.32 8.63 8.62
C ALA A 174 10.64 7.14 8.75
N SER A 175 11.41 6.77 9.78
CA SER A 175 11.65 5.38 10.15
C SER A 175 11.60 5.21 11.66
N THR A 176 11.14 4.05 12.12
CA THR A 176 11.22 3.64 13.52
C THR A 176 11.69 2.20 13.61
N SER A 177 12.54 1.89 14.58
CA SER A 177 13.07 0.55 14.81
C SER A 177 12.64 0.02 16.17
N TYR A 178 12.46 -1.29 16.25
CA TYR A 178 12.11 -1.97 17.49
C TYR A 178 12.81 -3.33 17.57
N SER A 179 13.13 -3.77 18.79
CA SER A 179 13.91 -4.98 19.03
C SER A 179 13.16 -6.30 18.78
N SER A 180 11.87 -6.22 18.46
CA SER A 180 10.99 -7.37 18.19
C SER A 180 10.52 -7.33 16.73
N PRO A 181 10.34 -8.47 16.04
CA PRO A 181 9.83 -8.51 14.68
C PRO A 181 8.41 -7.96 14.58
N VAL A 182 8.13 -7.18 13.53
CA VAL A 182 6.75 -6.83 13.14
C VAL A 182 6.08 -8.09 12.60
N MET A 183 4.90 -8.40 13.13
CA MET A 183 4.06 -9.52 12.70
C MET A 183 2.91 -9.06 11.79
N ALA A 184 2.37 -7.87 12.04
CA ALA A 184 1.30 -7.29 11.23
C ALA A 184 1.31 -5.75 11.31
N LEU A 185 0.86 -5.12 10.23
CA LEU A 185 0.64 -3.68 10.13
C LEU A 185 -0.78 -3.42 9.62
N CYS A 186 -1.42 -2.39 10.14
CA CYS A 186 -2.66 -1.88 9.56
C CYS A 186 -2.76 -0.36 9.64
N THR A 187 -3.52 0.22 8.72
CA THR A 187 -3.92 1.63 8.74
C THR A 187 -5.44 1.68 8.87
N PRO A 188 -5.98 2.01 10.06
CA PRO A 188 -7.43 2.12 10.24
C PRO A 188 -7.99 3.12 9.23
N ARG A 189 -8.96 2.65 8.43
CA ARG A 189 -9.63 3.49 7.43
C ARG A 189 -10.86 4.23 7.99
N LEU A 190 -11.15 4.01 9.26
CA LEU A 190 -12.29 4.57 9.98
C LEU A 190 -11.77 5.25 11.25
N SER A 191 -12.20 6.48 11.46
CA SER A 191 -12.06 7.16 12.75
C SER A 191 -13.25 6.79 13.62
N ILE A 192 -13.01 6.54 14.91
CA ILE A 192 -14.07 6.41 15.92
C ILE A 192 -14.46 7.77 16.52
N TYR A 193 -13.72 8.82 16.16
CA TYR A 193 -13.95 10.19 16.60
C TYR A 193 -14.37 11.06 15.41
N ASP A 194 -15.37 11.89 15.64
CA ASP A 194 -15.84 12.92 14.72
C ASP A 194 -14.91 14.15 14.84
N MET A 195 -13.80 14.13 14.09
CA MET A 195 -12.79 15.20 14.05
C MET A 195 -12.43 15.50 12.60
N SER A 196 -12.21 16.77 12.26
CA SER A 196 -11.96 17.22 10.90
C SER A 196 -10.60 17.96 10.79
N PRO A 197 -9.58 17.37 10.11
CA PRO A 197 -9.58 16.05 9.48
C PRO A 197 -9.43 14.92 10.51
N PRO A 198 -9.97 13.72 10.24
CA PRO A 198 -9.87 12.62 11.18
C PRO A 198 -8.42 12.20 11.38
N PRO A 199 -7.99 11.94 12.63
CA PRO A 199 -6.64 11.48 12.88
C PRO A 199 -6.40 10.13 12.19
N SER A 200 -5.24 9.99 11.58
CA SER A 200 -4.83 8.78 10.86
C SER A 200 -3.65 8.12 11.55
N TYR A 201 -3.75 6.80 11.76
CA TYR A 201 -2.76 6.04 12.50
C TYR A 201 -2.21 4.86 11.69
N ILE A 202 -1.02 4.42 12.07
CA ILE A 202 -0.42 3.14 11.68
C ILE A 202 -0.29 2.33 12.95
N ILE A 203 -0.86 1.12 12.96
CA ILE A 203 -0.80 0.21 14.10
C ILE A 203 0.10 -0.97 13.72
N ALA A 204 1.06 -1.29 14.58
CA ALA A 204 2.00 -2.38 14.40
C ALA A 204 1.87 -3.38 15.54
N ALA A 205 1.63 -4.65 15.21
CA ALA A 205 1.69 -5.76 16.14
C ALA A 205 3.06 -6.44 16.03
N TYR A 206 3.70 -6.70 17.17
CA TYR A 206 5.02 -7.27 17.25
C TYR A 206 5.00 -8.67 17.91
N LYS A 207 6.05 -9.46 17.66
CA LYS A 207 6.17 -10.85 18.14
C LYS A 207 6.21 -10.98 19.68
N ASP A 208 6.58 -9.91 20.38
CA ASP A 208 6.69 -9.83 21.84
C ASP A 208 5.36 -9.43 22.52
N ASN A 209 4.24 -9.64 21.82
CA ASN A 209 2.87 -9.32 22.28
C ASN A 209 2.61 -7.83 22.51
N VAL A 210 3.46 -6.96 21.97
CA VAL A 210 3.26 -5.51 22.02
C VAL A 210 2.52 -5.06 20.75
N ILE A 211 1.52 -4.20 20.92
CA ILE A 211 0.92 -3.43 19.83
C ILE A 211 1.33 -1.97 20.04
N LYS A 212 1.91 -1.34 19.02
CA LYS A 212 2.22 0.09 19.02
C LYS A 212 1.35 0.84 18.03
N CYS A 213 0.97 2.05 18.40
CA CYS A 213 0.25 3.00 17.56
C CYS A 213 1.19 4.16 17.20
N PHE A 214 1.18 4.55 15.93
CA PHE A 214 1.96 5.65 15.39
C PHE A 214 1.06 6.62 14.63
N SER A 215 1.37 7.92 14.65
CA SER A 215 0.77 8.89 13.74
C SER A 215 1.17 8.57 12.30
N ARG A 216 0.21 8.60 11.37
CA ARG A 216 0.47 8.31 9.95
C ARG A 216 1.33 9.38 9.26
N GLU A 217 1.30 10.62 9.73
CA GLU A 217 1.95 11.74 9.03
C GLU A 217 3.47 11.68 9.11
N TYR A 218 3.98 11.33 10.30
CA TYR A 218 5.42 11.38 10.62
C TYR A 218 5.94 10.12 11.32
N LEU A 219 5.11 9.07 11.44
CA LEU A 219 5.45 7.84 12.18
C LEU A 219 5.81 8.09 13.66
N ASN A 220 5.29 9.17 14.24
CA ASN A 220 5.49 9.50 15.65
C ASN A 220 4.79 8.48 16.54
N TYR A 221 5.49 7.96 17.55
CA TYR A 221 4.89 7.07 18.55
C TYR A 221 3.77 7.76 19.31
N VAL A 222 2.61 7.11 19.40
CA VAL A 222 1.43 7.60 20.14
C VAL A 222 1.28 6.83 21.44
N CYS A 223 1.15 5.51 21.38
CA CYS A 223 0.99 4.65 22.55
C CYS A 223 1.34 3.19 22.24
N SER A 224 1.41 2.36 23.28
CA SER A 224 1.53 0.91 23.15
C SER A 224 0.74 0.18 24.21
N ILE A 225 0.34 -1.05 23.90
CA ILE A 225 -0.28 -1.98 24.84
C ILE A 225 0.43 -3.32 24.76
N ASN A 226 0.47 -4.02 25.88
CA ASN A 226 0.94 -5.41 25.94
C ASN A 226 -0.27 -6.34 26.10
N ILE A 227 -0.47 -7.23 25.15
CA ILE A 227 -1.63 -8.13 25.10
C ILE A 227 -1.57 -9.18 26.22
N SER A 228 -0.38 -9.52 26.74
CA SER A 228 -0.24 -10.52 27.80
C SER A 228 -0.39 -9.98 29.23
N ALA A 229 -0.59 -8.67 29.41
CA ALA A 229 -0.72 -8.05 30.74
C ALA A 229 -2.09 -8.27 31.43
N GLY A 230 -2.99 -9.05 30.81
CA GLY A 230 -4.30 -9.41 31.33
C GLY A 230 -4.39 -10.82 31.91
N SER A 231 -3.38 -11.31 32.64
CA SER A 231 -3.60 -12.46 33.53
C SER A 231 -4.27 -11.96 34.79
N HIS A 232 -5.47 -12.49 35.08
CA HIS A 232 -6.21 -12.34 36.32
C HIS A 232 -5.29 -12.17 37.55
N ARG A 233 -5.36 -11.02 38.23
CA ARG A 233 -5.25 -11.04 39.69
C ARG A 233 -6.50 -11.76 40.20
N ARG A 234 -6.39 -13.07 40.36
CA ARG A 234 -7.13 -13.81 41.38
C ARG A 234 -6.08 -14.16 42.42
N ASP A 235 -6.10 -13.39 43.50
CA ASP A 235 -6.11 -13.83 44.90
C ASP A 235 -6.37 -12.61 45.78
#